data_AF-A0A7X8W2J5-F1
#
_entry.id   AF-A0A7X8W2J5-F1
#
_cell.length_a   1.000
_cell.length_b   1.000
_cell.length_c   1.000
_cell.angle_alpha   90.00
_cell.angle_beta   90.00
_cell.angle_gamma   90.00
#
_symmetry.space_group_name_H-M   'P 1'
#
loop_
_entity.id
_entity.type
_entity.pdbx_description
1 polymer ?
#
loop_
_entity_poly.entity_id
_entity_poly.type
_entity_poly.pdbx_seq_one_letter_code
_entity_poly.pdbx_strand_id
1 'polypeptide(L)'
;MDYEALALEVCNSEIVEKKKFGELFTRNGEEILNYFLTFRTNAILEGFNSKISIIKNRARGFKNLKNFINMIYFICGELSFPISSIM
;
A
#
# COMPACT_ATOMS: atom_id res chain seq x y z
N MET A 1 -27.44 -3.74 -9.75
CA MET A 1 -27.11 -3.01 -8.52
C MET A 1 -25.90 -2.17 -8.85
N ASP A 2 -26.02 -0.84 -8.77
CA ASP A 2 -24.89 0.06 -8.93
C ASP A 2 -24.10 0.16 -7.61
N TYR A 3 -22.95 0.82 -7.66
CA TYR A 3 -22.05 0.95 -6.51
C TYR A 3 -22.73 1.62 -5.29
N GLU A 4 -23.56 2.63 -5.57
CA GLU A 4 -24.27 3.40 -4.55
C GLU A 4 -25.34 2.56 -3.85
N ALA A 5 -26.13 1.79 -4.60
CA ALA A 5 -27.11 0.87 -4.03
C ALA A 5 -26.45 -0.20 -3.16
N LEU A 6 -25.30 -0.74 -3.59
CA LEU A 6 -24.54 -1.71 -2.81
C LEU A 6 -24.01 -1.07 -1.51
N ALA A 7 -23.41 0.11 -1.58
CA ALA A 7 -22.91 0.81 -0.40
C ALA A 7 -24.03 1.12 0.59
N LEU A 8 -25.21 1.53 0.10
CA LEU A 8 -26.39 1.82 0.91
C LEU A 8 -26.92 0.55 1.61
N GLU A 9 -27.00 -0.57 0.90
CA GLU A 9 -27.44 -1.86 1.46
C GLU A 9 -26.49 -2.31 2.59
N VAL A 10 -25.19 -2.26 2.34
CA VAL A 10 -24.16 -2.73 3.26
C VAL A 10 -24.10 -1.85 4.52
N CYS A 11 -24.19 -0.52 4.37
CA CYS A 11 -24.24 0.42 5.49
C CYS A 11 -25.47 0.24 6.40
N ASN A 12 -26.60 -0.20 5.84
CA ASN A 12 -27.84 -0.39 6.58
C ASN A 12 -28.00 -1.80 7.18
N SER A 13 -27.04 -2.70 6.96
CA SER A 13 -27.09 -4.06 7.50
C SER A 13 -27.07 -4.07 9.04
N GLU A 14 -27.84 -4.94 9.69
CA GLU A 14 -27.81 -5.09 11.15
C GLU A 14 -26.46 -5.58 11.69
N ILE A 15 -25.63 -6.18 10.84
CA ILE A 15 -24.31 -6.71 11.20
C ILE A 15 -23.29 -5.56 11.23
N VAL A 16 -22.68 -5.32 12.39
CA VAL A 16 -21.74 -4.22 12.61
C VAL A 16 -20.53 -4.29 11.67
N GLU A 17 -20.01 -5.49 11.40
CA GLU A 17 -18.90 -5.71 10.49
C GLU A 17 -19.26 -5.29 9.05
N LYS A 18 -20.50 -5.53 8.62
CA LYS A 18 -20.98 -5.08 7.32
C LYS A 18 -21.11 -3.56 7.28
N LYS A 19 -21.61 -2.92 8.33
CA LYS A 19 -21.65 -1.44 8.40
C LYS A 19 -20.26 -0.83 8.26
N LYS A 20 -19.26 -1.33 9.00
CA LYS A 20 -17.86 -0.90 8.90
C LYS A 20 -17.28 -1.07 7.49
N PHE A 21 -17.66 -2.16 6.82
CA PHE A 21 -17.27 -2.39 5.42
C PHE A 21 -17.97 -1.40 4.47
N GLY A 22 -19.24 -1.09 4.69
CA GLY A 22 -19.98 -0.06 3.94
C GLY A 22 -19.38 1.33 4.10
N GLU A 23 -18.99 1.71 5.31
CA GLU A 23 -18.25 2.96 5.58
C GLU A 23 -16.91 3.02 4.83
N LEU A 24 -16.26 1.87 4.61
CA LEU A 24 -15.04 1.79 3.84
C LEU A 24 -15.30 2.01 2.35
N PHE A 25 -16.39 1.48 1.80
CA PHE A 25 -16.83 1.78 0.44
C PHE A 25 -17.12 3.27 0.27
N THR A 26 -17.96 3.86 1.11
CA THR A 26 -18.31 5.29 0.97
C THR A 26 -17.10 6.20 1.12
N ARG A 27 -16.16 5.89 2.03
CA ARG A 27 -14.95 6.69 2.24
C ARG A 27 -13.94 6.63 1.09
N ASN A 28 -13.80 5.48 0.42
CA ASN A 28 -12.78 5.26 -0.63
C ASN A 28 -13.41 5.02 -2.01
N GLY A 29 -14.66 5.46 -2.21
CA GLY A 29 -15.43 5.11 -3.39
C GLY A 29 -14.82 5.65 -4.68
N GLU A 30 -14.24 6.85 -4.63
CA GLU A 30 -13.52 7.44 -5.76
C GLU A 30 -12.35 6.55 -6.19
N GLU A 31 -11.49 6.12 -5.26
CA GLU A 31 -10.33 5.30 -5.56
C GLU A 31 -10.72 3.89 -6.02
N ILE A 32 -11.76 3.31 -5.42
CA ILE A 32 -12.31 2.01 -5.82
C ILE A 32 -12.83 2.09 -7.26
N LEU A 33 -13.61 3.12 -7.59
CA LEU A 33 -14.18 3.30 -8.93
C LEU A 33 -13.13 3.73 -9.95
N ASN A 34 -12.07 4.41 -9.54
CA ASN A 34 -10.95 4.81 -10.40
C ASN A 34 -10.24 3.60 -11.06
N TYR A 35 -10.40 2.39 -10.51
CA TYR A 35 -9.97 1.16 -11.18
C TYR A 35 -10.59 1.01 -12.57
N PHE A 36 -11.87 1.33 -12.75
CA PHE A 36 -12.54 1.17 -14.05
C PHE A 36 -12.10 2.21 -15.09
N LEU A 37 -11.49 3.31 -14.65
CA LEU A 37 -10.94 4.34 -15.53
C LEU A 37 -9.46 4.08 -15.86
N THR A 38 -8.68 3.67 -14.87
CA THR A 38 -7.21 3.60 -14.98
C THR A 38 -6.65 2.18 -15.08
N PHE A 39 -7.47 1.17 -14.77
CA PHE A 39 -7.08 -0.24 -14.62
C PHE A 39 -5.91 -0.48 -13.65
N ARG A 40 -5.64 0.50 -12.78
CA ARG A 40 -4.54 0.42 -11.81
C ARG A 40 -4.95 -0.46 -10.64
N THR A 41 -4.21 -1.54 -10.44
CA THR A 41 -4.37 -2.41 -9.27
C THR A 41 -3.38 -2.02 -8.17
N ASN A 42 -3.62 -2.50 -6.96
CA ASN A 42 -2.72 -2.34 -5.81
C ASN A 42 -1.39 -3.12 -5.96
N ALA A 43 -1.19 -3.85 -7.07
CA ALA A 43 -0.04 -4.74 -7.26
C ALA A 43 1.32 -4.03 -7.12
N ILE A 44 1.44 -2.80 -7.63
CA ILE A 44 2.69 -2.01 -7.50
C ILE A 44 2.96 -1.66 -6.03
N LEU A 45 1.94 -1.21 -5.31
CA LEU A 45 2.04 -0.86 -3.89
C LEU A 45 2.34 -2.10 -3.02
N GLU A 46 1.73 -3.24 -3.33
CA GLU A 46 2.04 -4.53 -2.70
C GLU A 46 3.47 -4.99 -2.98
N GLY A 47 3.96 -4.76 -4.20
CA GLY A 47 5.36 -4.99 -4.57
C GLY A 47 6.32 -4.17 -3.71
N PHE A 48 6.03 -2.87 -3.51
CA PHE A 48 6.82 -2.02 -2.62
C PHE A 48 6.74 -2.47 -1.16
N ASN A 49 5.54 -2.77 -0.65
CA ASN A 49 5.36 -3.26 0.72
C ASN A 49 6.13 -4.56 0.96
N SER A 50 6.14 -5.47 -0.01
CA SER A 50 6.92 -6.71 0.02
C SER A 50 8.43 -6.43 0.07
N LYS A 51 8.93 -5.53 -0.80
CA LYS A 51 10.34 -5.10 -0.78
C LYS A 51 10.71 -4.50 0.58
N ILE A 52 9.91 -3.58 1.13
CA ILE A 52 10.17 -2.94 2.43
C ILE A 52 10.22 -3.96 3.56
N SER A 53 9.31 -4.96 3.56
CA SER A 53 9.32 -6.05 4.53
C SER A 53 10.61 -6.86 4.45
N ILE A 54 11.08 -7.21 3.25
CA ILE A 54 12.36 -7.89 3.02
C ILE A 54 13.53 -7.07 3.56
N ILE A 55 13.54 -5.75 3.32
CA ILE A 55 14.58 -4.84 3.84
C ILE A 55 14.63 -4.89 5.37
N LYS A 56 13.47 -4.77 6.02
CA LYS A 56 13.35 -4.85 7.48
C LYS A 56 13.81 -6.20 8.01
N ASN A 57 13.41 -7.30 7.37
CA ASN A 57 13.76 -8.66 7.77
C ASN A 57 15.26 -8.95 7.64
N ARG A 58 15.90 -8.51 6.54
CA ARG A 58 17.34 -8.66 6.33
C ARG A 58 18.16 -7.94 7.41
N ALA A 59 17.69 -6.77 7.85
CA ALA A 59 18.30 -6.02 8.93
C ALA A 59 17.99 -6.58 10.33
N ARG A 60 17.06 -7.54 10.46
CA ARG A 60 16.48 -8.00 11.74
C ARG A 60 15.87 -6.86 12.56
N GLY A 61 15.28 -5.89 11.85
CA GLY A 61 14.79 -4.64 12.43
C GLY A 61 15.83 -3.52 12.38
N PHE A 62 15.36 -2.29 12.29
CA PHE A 62 16.20 -1.10 12.27
C PHE A 62 16.09 -0.37 13.61
N LYS A 63 17.23 -0.11 14.27
CA LYS A 63 17.27 0.70 15.49
C LYS A 63 16.95 2.18 15.21
N ASN A 64 17.32 2.67 14.03
CA ASN A 64 17.13 4.06 13.62
C ASN A 64 16.21 4.14 12.40
N LEU A 65 15.12 4.90 12.53
CA LEU A 65 14.13 5.11 11.47
C LEU A 65 14.72 5.79 10.23
N LYS A 66 15.62 6.76 10.41
CA LYS A 66 16.29 7.45 9.29
C LYS A 66 17.09 6.45 8.45
N ASN A 67 17.79 5.52 9.09
CA ASN A 67 18.53 4.48 8.37
C ASN A 67 17.58 3.50 7.66
N PHE A 68 16.43 3.18 8.26
CA PHE A 68 15.41 2.37 7.59
C PHE A 68 14.89 3.06 6.32
N ILE A 69 14.53 4.34 6.42
CA ILE A 69 14.07 5.16 5.28
C ILE A 69 15.15 5.24 4.20
N ASN A 70 16.41 5.51 4.58
CA ASN A 70 17.53 5.54 3.64
C ASN A 70 17.70 4.20 2.90
N MET A 71 17.56 3.07 3.60
CA MET A 71 17.64 1.75 2.98
C MET A 71 16.47 1.47 2.03
N ILE A 72 15.27 1.95 2.35
CA ILE A 72 14.12 1.89 1.44
C ILE A 72 14.44 2.68 0.16
N TYR A 73 14.87 3.94 0.28
CA TYR A 73 15.23 4.74 -0.89
C TYR A 73 16.37 4.13 -1.69
N PHE A 74 17.40 3.59 -1.03
CA PHE A 74 18.53 2.96 -1.69
C PHE A 74 18.12 1.74 -2.52
N ILE A 75 17.33 0.83 -1.94
CA ILE A 75 16.96 -0.44 -2.60
C ILE A 75 15.82 -0.22 -3.60
N CYS A 76 14.78 0.52 -3.23
CA CYS A 76 13.65 0.77 -4.13
C CYS A 76 14.00 1.75 -5.26
N GLY A 77 14.99 2.62 -5.05
CA GLY A 77 15.54 3.51 -6.08
C GLY A 77 16.66 2.88 -6.92
N GLU A 78 16.97 1.59 -6.71
CA GLU A 78 17.97 0.83 -7.47
C GLU A 78 19.36 1.52 -7.51
N LEU A 79 19.72 2.18 -6.40
CA LEU A 79 20.98 2.90 -6.30
C LEU A 79 22.14 1.93 -6.12
N SER A 80 23.25 2.20 -6.79
CA SER A 80 24.52 1.50 -6.60
C SER A 80 25.44 2.32 -5.70
N PHE A 81 26.26 1.63 -4.89
CA PHE A 81 27.36 2.33 -4.24
C PHE A 81 28.35 2.81 -5.31
N PRO A 82 28.80 4.07 -5.25
CA PRO A 82 29.90 4.50 -6.09
C PRO A 82 31.10 3.62 -5.72
N ILE A 83 31.62 2.90 -6.72
CA ILE A 83 32.88 2.18 -6.56
C ILE A 83 33.94 3.27 -6.40
N SER A 84 34.37 3.54 -5.17
CA SER A 84 35.62 4.27 -5.00
C SER A 84 36.69 3.31 -5.50
N SER A 85 37.25 3.57 -6.68
CA SER A 85 38.54 3.00 -7.04
C SER A 85 39.53 3.53 -6.01
N ILE A 86 39.77 2.76 -4.95
CA ILE A 86 40.99 2.89 -4.19
C ILE A 86 42.05 2.29 -5.12
N MET A 87 42.56 3.15 -5.99
CA MET A 87 43.80 3.02 -6.71
C MET A 87 44.48 4.38 -6.68
#